data_AF-A0A357ZW81-F1
#
_entry.id   AF-A0A357ZW81-F1
#
_cell.length_a   1.000
_cell.length_b   1.000
_cell.length_c   1.000
_cell.angle_alpha   90.00
_cell.angle_beta   90.00
_cell.angle_gamma   90.00
#
_symmetry.space_group_name_H-M   'P 1'
#
loop_
_entity.id
_entity.type
_entity.pdbx_description
1 polymer ?
#
loop_
_entity_poly.entity_id
_entity_poly.type
_entity_poly.pdbx_seq_one_letter_code
_entity_poly.pdbx_strand_id
1 'polypeptide(L)'
;GNWVRGAEPSLINSAIDTSGWAIPWALIALCVASWWAWRKHWRNELALCGIAGALIIAGAIAASRIVGAPSPYLLRWMWAIAAFTWLAIAAVALRQIALTAFGRRHATNLVVVATIFVLVAMLIRGVNLTPLRLSESWTRAIAALTPPTLAALEGLPEPIFLVDGYGLDGSAGLDVLAQAEEAGIDVRRGPSWAYIYGDKRTIERSQAASELLFLTDSARLEMQTNHDYREIFSYDPLTPDQRAEFNALVSKYAAFDAQPGMSTLDQVRGQEQLLQKWTQAELAAKSPSADFKRYFKLLLDGPIVSVFVSNGPPR
;
A
#
# COMPACT_ATOMS: atom_id res chain seq x y z
N GLY A 1 3.81 -14.03 9.62
CA GLY A 1 4.33 -15.01 8.63
C GLY A 1 3.95 -14.68 7.19
N ASN A 2 3.56 -13.44 6.89
CA ASN A 2 3.06 -13.04 5.56
C ASN A 2 4.15 -12.43 4.65
N TRP A 3 5.23 -11.88 5.23
CA TRP A 3 6.39 -11.34 4.49
C TRP A 3 7.13 -12.37 3.62
N VAL A 4 7.13 -13.65 4.02
CA VAL A 4 7.76 -14.73 3.23
C VAL A 4 6.89 -15.16 2.04
N ARG A 5 5.61 -14.77 2.03
CA ARG A 5 4.62 -15.16 1.00
C ARG A 5 4.43 -14.14 -0.12
N GLY A 6 5.07 -12.96 -0.04
CA GLY A 6 4.99 -11.94 -1.09
C GLY A 6 3.58 -11.38 -1.34
N ALA A 7 2.65 -11.56 -0.40
CA ALA A 7 1.36 -10.89 -0.44
C ALA A 7 1.55 -9.50 0.20
N GLU A 8 1.84 -8.49 -0.62
CA GLU A 8 1.78 -7.10 -0.18
C GLU A 8 0.31 -6.78 0.16
N PRO A 9 0.01 -6.25 1.36
CA PRO A 9 -1.30 -5.68 1.62
C PRO A 9 -1.53 -4.50 0.66
N SER A 10 -2.69 -4.44 0.02
CA SER A 10 -3.09 -3.26 -0.75
C SER A 10 -3.12 -2.02 0.15
N LEU A 11 -3.01 -0.82 -0.44
CA LEU A 11 -3.07 0.48 0.25
C LEU A 11 -4.18 0.57 1.31
N ILE A 12 -5.30 -0.12 1.09
CA ILE A 12 -6.50 -0.14 1.94
C ILE A 12 -6.33 -1.06 3.18
N ASN A 13 -5.46 -2.08 3.11
CA ASN A 13 -5.17 -3.03 4.21
C ASN A 13 -3.72 -2.94 4.71
N SER A 14 -3.09 -1.77 4.58
CA SER A 14 -1.66 -1.51 4.89
C SER A 14 -1.24 -1.79 6.34
N ALA A 15 -2.16 -2.16 7.23
CA ALA A 15 -1.81 -2.69 8.53
C ALA A 15 -1.14 -4.07 8.39
N ILE A 16 0.12 -4.16 8.81
CA ILE A 16 0.81 -5.42 8.99
C ILE A 16 -0.03 -6.28 9.94
N ASP A 17 -0.49 -7.44 9.46
CA ASP A 17 -1.20 -8.40 10.29
C ASP A 17 -0.28 -8.91 11.42
N THR A 18 -0.50 -8.38 12.63
CA THR A 18 0.19 -8.77 13.87
C THR A 18 -0.55 -9.84 14.66
N SER A 19 -1.70 -10.33 14.17
CA SER A 19 -2.58 -11.25 14.91
C SER A 19 -1.95 -12.64 15.13
N GLY A 20 -0.91 -12.99 14.37
CA GLY A 20 -0.14 -14.21 14.57
C GLY A 20 1.10 -13.99 15.43
N TRP A 21 1.27 -14.83 16.47
CA TRP A 21 2.54 -14.97 17.17
C TRP A 21 3.61 -15.49 16.19
N ALA A 22 4.37 -14.57 15.61
CA ALA A 22 5.50 -14.91 14.77
C ALA A 22 6.67 -15.31 15.68
N ILE A 23 6.91 -16.62 15.82
CA ILE A 23 8.12 -17.11 16.48
C ILE A 23 9.33 -16.57 15.71
N PRO A 24 10.29 -15.88 16.36
CA PRO A 24 11.42 -15.24 15.70
C PRO A 24 12.51 -16.27 15.35
N TRP A 25 12.18 -17.23 14.47
CA TRP A 25 13.04 -18.36 14.11
C TRP A 25 14.44 -17.94 13.64
N ALA A 26 14.53 -16.85 12.87
CA ALA A 26 15.82 -16.33 12.40
C ALA A 26 16.69 -15.83 13.56
N LEU A 27 16.09 -15.19 14.57
CA LEU A 27 16.82 -14.73 15.76
C LEU A 27 17.29 -15.92 16.60
N ILE A 28 16.42 -16.91 16.83
CA ILE A 28 16.76 -18.14 17.57
C ILE A 28 17.90 -18.87 16.85
N ALA A 29 17.79 -19.07 15.54
CA ALA A 29 18.81 -19.72 14.73
C ALA A 29 20.14 -18.93 14.73
N LEU A 30 20.09 -17.58 14.69
CA LEU A 30 21.26 -16.73 14.80
C LEU A 30 21.93 -16.87 16.16
N CYS A 31 21.17 -16.93 17.26
CA CYS A 31 21.71 -17.17 18.61
C CYS A 31 22.41 -18.53 18.71
N VAL A 32 21.79 -19.59 18.18
CA VAL A 32 22.39 -20.94 18.14
C VAL A 32 23.66 -20.95 17.30
N ALA A 33 23.64 -20.34 16.11
CA ALA A 33 24.80 -20.23 15.23
C ALA A 33 25.95 -19.44 15.89
N SER A 34 25.64 -18.33 16.55
CA SER A 34 26.61 -17.51 17.29
C SER A 34 27.25 -18.30 18.44
N TRP A 35 26.43 -18.98 19.24
CA TRP A 35 26.91 -19.81 20.34
C TRP A 35 27.80 -20.95 19.83
N TRP A 36 27.42 -21.60 18.72
CA TRP A 36 28.20 -22.66 18.11
C TRP A 36 29.56 -22.16 17.59
N ALA A 37 29.55 -21.05 16.85
CA ALA A 37 30.77 -20.41 16.34
C ALA A 37 31.71 -19.98 17.48
N TRP A 38 31.16 -19.46 18.58
CA TRP A 38 31.90 -19.12 19.78
C TRP A 38 32.54 -20.36 20.43
N ARG A 39 31.77 -21.44 20.64
CA ARG A 39 32.28 -22.70 21.21
C ARG A 39 33.38 -23.36 20.36
N LYS A 40 33.38 -23.13 19.05
CA LYS A 40 34.38 -23.64 18.10
C LYS A 40 35.49 -22.64 17.78
N HIS A 41 35.50 -21.46 18.40
CA HIS A 41 36.46 -20.37 18.17
C HIS A 41 36.54 -19.89 16.70
N TRP A 42 35.44 -19.95 15.97
CA TRP A 42 35.34 -19.47 14.58
C TRP A 42 35.11 -17.96 14.54
N ARG A 43 36.20 -17.19 14.63
CA ARG A 43 36.15 -15.73 14.78
C ARG A 43 35.44 -15.02 13.63
N ASN A 44 35.65 -15.46 12.39
CA ASN A 44 35.06 -14.81 11.21
C ASN A 44 33.54 -15.01 11.17
N GLU A 45 33.08 -16.24 11.39
CA GLU A 45 31.68 -16.61 11.41
C GLU A 45 30.95 -15.97 12.61
N LEU A 46 31.62 -15.89 13.76
CA LEU A 46 31.10 -15.16 14.92
C LEU A 46 30.97 -13.66 14.62
N ALA A 47 31.93 -13.06 13.92
CA ALA A 47 31.85 -11.65 13.51
C ALA A 47 30.68 -11.42 12.54
N LEU A 48 30.45 -12.31 11.56
CA LEU A 48 29.28 -12.24 10.68
C LEU A 48 27.97 -12.31 11.46
N CYS A 49 27.87 -13.20 12.45
CA CYS A 49 26.69 -13.29 13.31
C CYS A 49 26.49 -12.01 14.14
N GLY A 50 27.58 -11.43 14.66
CA GLY A 50 27.56 -10.16 15.37
C GLY A 50 27.07 -8.99 14.51
N ILE A 51 27.56 -8.89 13.26
CA ILE A 51 27.11 -7.89 12.28
C ILE A 51 25.62 -8.07 11.99
N ALA A 52 25.16 -9.29 11.74
CA ALA A 52 23.74 -9.57 11.53
C ALA A 52 22.89 -9.18 12.73
N GLY A 53 23.34 -9.48 13.96
CA GLY A 53 22.68 -9.05 15.19
C GLY A 53 22.60 -7.53 15.33
N ALA A 54 23.69 -6.81 15.01
CA ALA A 54 23.71 -5.36 15.01
C ALA A 54 22.74 -4.76 13.98
N LEU A 55 22.65 -5.34 12.78
CA LEU A 55 21.66 -4.94 11.77
C LEU A 55 20.23 -5.14 12.23
N ILE A 56 19.92 -6.27 12.90
CA ILE A 56 18.58 -6.50 13.48
C ILE A 56 18.23 -5.41 14.49
N ILE A 57 19.16 -5.05 15.38
CA ILE A 57 18.94 -3.99 16.39
C ILE A 57 18.74 -2.63 15.70
N ALA A 58 19.61 -2.28 14.76
CA ALA A 58 19.50 -1.03 14.00
C ALA A 58 18.17 -0.95 13.23
N GLY A 59 17.75 -2.07 12.63
CA GLY A 59 16.45 -2.19 11.98
C GLY A 59 15.28 -2.03 12.94
N ALA A 60 15.33 -2.65 14.12
CA ALA A 60 14.29 -2.48 15.14
C ALA A 60 14.18 -1.01 15.60
N ILE A 61 15.31 -0.32 15.80
CA ILE A 61 15.34 1.10 16.16
C ILE A 61 14.80 1.98 15.03
N ALA A 62 15.16 1.69 13.77
CA ALA A 62 14.64 2.43 12.63
C ALA A 62 13.13 2.24 12.48
N ALA A 63 12.64 1.00 12.62
CA ALA A 63 11.22 0.68 12.56
C ALA A 63 10.42 1.31 13.71
N SER A 64 10.98 1.38 14.92
CA SER A 64 10.32 2.02 16.07
C SER A 64 10.18 3.55 15.94
N ARG A 65 10.89 4.16 14.98
CA ARG A 65 10.79 5.60 14.68
C ARG A 65 9.76 5.91 13.59
N ILE A 66 9.13 4.90 13.00
CA ILE A 66 8.05 5.11 12.05
C ILE A 66 6.83 5.63 12.82
N VAL A 67 6.43 6.86 12.51
CA VAL A 67 5.23 7.50 13.08
C VAL A 67 4.10 7.40 12.04
N GLY A 68 2.89 7.06 12.49
CA GLY A 68 1.72 6.86 11.63
C GLY A 68 1.53 5.42 11.17
N ALA A 69 0.68 5.21 10.16
CA ALA A 69 0.43 3.89 9.60
C ALA A 69 1.65 3.42 8.79
N PRO A 70 2.30 2.29 9.16
CA PRO A 70 3.50 1.83 8.48
C PRO A 70 3.16 1.30 7.08
N SER A 71 3.34 2.14 6.06
CA SER A 71 3.22 1.72 4.68
C SER A 71 4.23 0.60 4.36
N PRO A 72 3.85 -0.47 3.63
CA PRO A 72 4.74 -1.61 3.35
C PRO A 72 6.10 -1.25 2.76
N TYR A 73 6.18 -0.19 1.96
CA TYR A 73 7.44 0.28 1.37
C TYR A 73 8.44 0.74 2.44
N LEU A 74 7.98 1.28 3.58
CA LEU A 74 8.84 1.74 4.68
C LEU A 74 9.56 0.58 5.37
N LEU A 75 9.09 -0.65 5.22
CA LEU A 75 9.72 -1.85 5.78
C LEU A 75 10.39 -2.71 4.72
N ARG A 76 10.40 -2.27 3.45
CA ARG A 76 10.96 -3.06 2.34
C ARG A 76 12.43 -3.40 2.63
N TRP A 77 13.23 -2.49 3.17
CA TRP A 77 14.64 -2.78 3.51
C TRP A 77 14.83 -3.88 4.57
N MET A 78 13.81 -4.27 5.34
CA MET A 78 13.93 -5.36 6.32
C MET A 78 14.24 -6.72 5.68
N TRP A 79 13.87 -6.94 4.41
CA TRP A 79 14.23 -8.18 3.71
C TRP A 79 15.75 -8.34 3.59
N ALA A 80 16.50 -7.23 3.41
CA ALA A 80 17.95 -7.27 3.32
C ALA A 80 18.56 -7.71 4.66
N ILE A 81 18.07 -7.20 5.79
CA ILE A 81 18.53 -7.64 7.12
C ILE A 81 18.23 -9.11 7.36
N ALA A 82 17.04 -9.57 6.97
CA ALA A 82 16.68 -10.98 7.04
C ALA A 82 17.62 -11.84 6.17
N ALA A 83 17.93 -11.40 4.96
CA ALA A 83 18.86 -12.08 4.06
C ALA A 83 20.28 -12.17 4.66
N PHE A 84 20.82 -11.07 5.17
CA PHE A 84 22.11 -11.05 5.86
C PHE A 84 22.14 -11.98 7.08
N THR A 85 21.04 -12.03 7.84
CA THR A 85 20.89 -12.93 8.98
C THR A 85 20.97 -14.39 8.56
N TRP A 86 20.24 -14.78 7.51
CA TRP A 86 20.29 -16.13 6.98
C TRP A 86 21.66 -16.49 6.38
N LEU A 87 22.34 -15.55 5.73
CA LEU A 87 23.71 -15.74 5.23
C LEU A 87 24.69 -16.01 6.38
N ALA A 88 24.59 -15.27 7.49
CA ALA A 88 25.43 -15.51 8.66
C ALA A 88 25.19 -16.91 9.26
N ILE A 89 23.93 -17.32 9.39
CA ILE A 89 23.56 -18.67 9.85
C ILE A 89 24.11 -19.74 8.89
N ALA A 90 23.93 -19.53 7.59
CA ALA A 90 24.39 -20.46 6.56
C ALA A 90 25.92 -20.60 6.56
N ALA A 91 26.66 -19.51 6.80
CA ALA A 91 28.12 -19.55 6.90
C ALA A 91 28.59 -20.48 8.04
N VAL A 92 27.97 -20.39 9.22
CA VAL A 92 28.24 -21.28 10.35
C VAL A 92 27.90 -22.74 10.01
N ALA A 93 26.74 -22.97 9.38
CA ALA A 93 26.30 -24.30 8.98
C ALA A 93 27.23 -24.94 7.93
N LEU A 94 27.60 -24.19 6.89
CA LEU A 94 28.53 -24.62 5.85
C LEU A 94 29.92 -24.90 6.43
N ARG A 95 30.41 -24.06 7.35
CA ARG A 95 31.66 -24.29 8.05
C ARG A 95 31.63 -25.60 8.83
N GLN A 96 30.53 -25.87 9.54
CA GLN A 96 30.35 -27.13 10.27
C GLN A 96 30.31 -28.34 9.34
N ILE A 97 29.60 -28.25 8.21
CA ILE A 97 29.54 -29.32 7.22
C ILE A 97 30.93 -29.56 6.59
N ALA A 98 31.67 -28.51 6.27
CA ALA A 98 33.01 -28.60 5.67
C ALA A 98 34.04 -29.32 6.55
N LEU A 99 33.81 -29.41 7.87
CA LEU A 99 34.67 -30.18 8.78
C LEU A 99 34.37 -31.68 8.76
N THR A 100 33.26 -32.11 8.17
CA THR A 100 32.91 -33.54 8.03
C THR A 100 33.60 -34.17 6.82
N ALA A 101 33.83 -35.50 6.86
CA ALA A 101 34.41 -36.22 5.72
C ALA A 101 33.58 -36.09 4.44
N PHE A 102 32.26 -36.09 4.57
CA PHE A 102 31.31 -35.87 3.47
C PHE A 102 31.40 -34.44 2.91
N GLY A 103 31.41 -33.44 3.78
CA GLY A 103 31.50 -32.04 3.38
C GLY A 103 32.81 -31.71 2.67
N ARG A 104 33.94 -32.28 3.09
CA ARG A 104 35.22 -32.09 2.36
C ARG A 104 35.18 -32.63 0.93
N ARG A 105 34.47 -33.74 0.70
CA ARG A 105 34.35 -34.36 -0.62
C ARG A 105 33.34 -33.67 -1.53
N HIS A 106 32.30 -33.04 -0.96
CA HIS A 106 31.17 -32.51 -1.71
C HIS A 106 30.89 -31.01 -1.49
N ALA A 107 31.80 -30.26 -0.86
CA ALA A 107 31.62 -28.85 -0.54
C ALA A 107 31.17 -28.02 -1.76
N THR A 108 31.86 -28.16 -2.89
CA THR A 108 31.52 -27.46 -4.14
C THR A 108 30.11 -27.82 -4.61
N ASN A 109 29.75 -29.10 -4.60
CA ASN A 109 28.43 -29.56 -5.04
C ASN A 109 27.32 -29.04 -4.11
N LEU A 110 27.57 -28.99 -2.80
CA LEU A 110 26.61 -28.45 -1.83
C LEU A 110 26.38 -26.96 -2.03
N VAL A 111 27.44 -26.18 -2.29
CA VAL A 111 27.32 -24.74 -2.59
C VAL A 111 26.56 -24.52 -3.89
N VAL A 112 26.83 -25.31 -4.94
CA VAL A 112 26.11 -25.23 -6.22
C VAL A 112 24.64 -25.58 -6.04
N VAL A 113 24.31 -26.68 -5.37
CA VAL A 113 22.91 -27.09 -5.12
C VAL A 113 22.18 -26.07 -4.25
N ALA A 114 22.82 -25.53 -3.21
CA ALA A 114 22.23 -24.49 -2.38
C ALA A 114 21.98 -23.21 -3.19
N THR A 115 22.93 -22.80 -4.04
CA THR A 115 22.78 -21.64 -4.94
C THR A 115 21.64 -21.86 -5.92
N ILE A 116 21.57 -23.01 -6.59
CA ILE A 116 20.48 -23.37 -7.50
C ILE A 116 19.15 -23.36 -6.75
N PHE A 117 19.08 -23.95 -5.56
CA PHE A 117 17.87 -23.94 -4.75
C PHE A 117 17.43 -22.53 -4.37
N VAL A 118 18.36 -21.65 -3.97
CA VAL A 118 18.05 -20.24 -3.67
C VAL A 118 17.58 -19.50 -4.93
N LEU A 119 18.24 -19.69 -6.07
CA LEU A 119 17.84 -19.07 -7.34
C LEU A 119 16.47 -19.57 -7.80
N VAL A 120 16.21 -20.87 -7.73
CA VAL A 120 14.90 -21.47 -8.05
C VAL A 120 13.84 -21.02 -7.06
N ALA A 121 14.14 -20.94 -5.76
CA ALA A 121 13.22 -20.41 -4.76
C ALA A 121 12.95 -18.92 -5.00
N MET A 122 13.97 -18.14 -5.36
CA MET A 122 13.84 -16.74 -5.78
C MET A 122 13.11 -16.57 -7.11
N LEU A 123 13.10 -17.58 -7.99
CA LEU A 123 12.40 -17.56 -9.28
C LEU A 123 10.93 -17.98 -9.12
N ILE A 124 10.68 -19.08 -8.38
CA ILE A 124 9.34 -19.61 -8.08
C ILE A 124 8.59 -18.68 -7.12
N ARG A 125 9.27 -18.23 -6.07
CA ARG A 125 8.80 -17.13 -5.22
C ARG A 125 9.28 -15.79 -5.73
N GLY A 126 9.65 -15.74 -7.02
CA GLY A 126 9.84 -14.55 -7.83
C GLY A 126 9.13 -13.44 -7.14
N VAL A 127 9.93 -12.57 -6.49
CA VAL A 127 9.47 -11.34 -5.86
C VAL A 127 8.30 -10.95 -6.72
N ASN A 128 7.09 -11.03 -6.18
CA ASN A 128 5.91 -10.74 -6.97
C ASN A 128 6.05 -9.25 -7.23
N LEU A 129 6.83 -8.93 -8.26
CA LEU A 129 6.92 -7.72 -9.00
C LEU A 129 5.68 -7.72 -9.90
N THR A 130 4.54 -8.29 -9.43
CA THR A 130 3.28 -7.56 -9.54
C THR A 130 3.69 -6.17 -9.12
N PRO A 131 3.87 -5.27 -10.08
CA PRO A 131 4.44 -4.00 -9.72
C PRO A 131 3.49 -3.43 -8.66
N LEU A 132 3.93 -2.45 -7.90
CA LEU A 132 3.00 -1.48 -7.33
C LEU A 132 2.28 -0.70 -8.47
N ARG A 133 1.96 -1.37 -9.60
CA ARG A 133 0.87 -1.07 -10.49
C ARG A 133 -0.32 -1.01 -9.56
N LEU A 134 -0.66 0.21 -9.18
CA LEU A 134 -2.04 0.66 -9.25
C LEU A 134 -2.74 -0.21 -10.29
N SER A 135 -3.80 -0.93 -9.89
CA SER A 135 -4.48 -1.86 -10.78
C SER A 135 -4.66 -1.21 -12.15
N GLU A 136 -4.65 -1.98 -13.23
CA GLU A 136 -4.78 -1.41 -14.58
C GLU A 136 -6.01 -0.50 -14.70
N SER A 137 -7.04 -0.73 -13.88
CA SER A 137 -8.16 0.19 -13.72
C SER A 137 -7.81 1.51 -13.03
N TRP A 138 -7.04 1.53 -11.94
CA TRP A 138 -6.55 2.76 -11.32
C TRP A 138 -5.70 3.61 -12.27
N THR A 139 -4.80 2.98 -13.03
CA THR A 139 -3.98 3.70 -14.01
C THR A 139 -4.85 4.27 -15.13
N ARG A 140 -5.85 3.52 -15.60
CA ARG A 140 -6.86 4.01 -16.56
C ARG A 140 -7.71 5.13 -15.99
N ALA A 141 -8.08 5.06 -14.71
CA ALA A 141 -8.85 6.10 -14.04
C ALA A 141 -8.05 7.40 -14.00
N ILE A 142 -6.80 7.38 -13.54
CA ILE A 142 -5.93 8.57 -13.53
C ILE A 142 -5.81 9.15 -14.95
N ALA A 143 -5.46 8.30 -15.93
CA ALA A 143 -5.31 8.73 -17.32
C ALA A 143 -6.60 9.32 -17.92
N ALA A 144 -7.77 8.83 -17.51
CA ALA A 144 -9.08 9.34 -17.95
C ALA A 144 -9.48 10.63 -17.23
N LEU A 145 -9.08 10.82 -15.97
CA LEU A 145 -9.42 11.97 -15.15
C LEU A 145 -8.52 13.18 -15.44
N THR A 146 -7.24 12.99 -15.74
CA THR A 146 -6.27 14.09 -15.81
C THR A 146 -6.60 15.12 -16.90
N PRO A 147 -6.81 14.76 -18.19
CA PRO A 147 -7.10 15.75 -19.23
C PRO A 147 -8.35 16.62 -18.97
N PRO A 148 -9.54 16.06 -18.61
CA PRO A 148 -10.71 16.89 -18.33
C PRO A 148 -10.54 17.71 -17.05
N THR A 149 -9.74 17.23 -16.09
CA THR A 149 -9.39 18.02 -14.90
C THR A 149 -8.59 19.25 -15.30
N LEU A 150 -7.49 19.09 -16.04
CA LEU A 150 -6.65 20.20 -16.48
C LEU A 150 -7.45 21.25 -17.28
N ALA A 151 -8.28 20.80 -18.22
CA ALA A 151 -9.16 21.69 -18.98
C ALA A 151 -10.12 22.49 -18.10
N ALA A 152 -10.60 21.90 -17.00
CA ALA A 152 -11.45 22.61 -16.05
C ALA A 152 -10.66 23.60 -15.17
N LEU A 153 -9.38 23.35 -14.91
CA LEU A 153 -8.53 24.23 -14.10
C LEU A 153 -8.13 25.52 -14.84
N GLU A 154 -8.00 25.50 -16.17
CA GLU A 154 -7.62 26.68 -16.98
C GLU A 154 -8.53 27.90 -16.76
N GLY A 155 -9.79 27.68 -16.36
CA GLY A 155 -10.76 28.75 -16.11
C GLY A 155 -10.91 29.16 -14.65
N LEU A 156 -10.14 28.57 -13.73
CA LEU A 156 -10.27 28.81 -12.29
C LEU A 156 -9.34 29.91 -11.79
N PRO A 157 -9.77 30.68 -10.77
CA PRO A 157 -8.87 31.57 -10.06
C PRO A 157 -7.71 30.83 -9.41
N GLU A 158 -6.49 31.25 -9.72
CA GLU A 158 -5.25 30.76 -9.12
C GLU A 158 -4.86 31.60 -7.88
N PRO A 159 -4.10 31.02 -6.92
CA PRO A 159 -3.60 29.64 -6.88
C PRO A 159 -4.68 28.63 -6.44
N ILE A 160 -4.55 27.39 -6.91
CA ILE A 160 -5.52 26.32 -6.67
C ILE A 160 -4.98 25.37 -5.59
N PHE A 161 -5.74 25.18 -4.51
CA PHE A 161 -5.41 24.24 -3.45
C PHE A 161 -5.93 22.84 -3.80
N LEU A 162 -5.02 21.89 -3.97
CA LEU A 162 -5.33 20.47 -4.07
C LEU A 162 -5.59 19.93 -2.66
N VAL A 163 -6.86 19.69 -2.35
CA VAL A 163 -7.30 19.18 -1.05
C VAL A 163 -6.87 17.73 -0.88
N ASP A 164 -6.35 17.42 0.30
CA ASP A 164 -6.01 16.06 0.68
C ASP A 164 -7.30 15.21 0.78
N GLY A 165 -7.42 14.25 -0.13
CA GLY A 165 -8.53 13.30 -0.19
C GLY A 165 -8.11 11.93 0.37
N TYR A 166 -9.07 11.07 0.69
CA TYR A 166 -8.76 9.71 1.14
C TYR A 166 -8.27 8.83 -0.03
N GLY A 167 -6.95 8.81 -0.26
CA GLY A 167 -6.22 7.76 -1.00
C GLY A 167 -6.03 7.95 -2.50
N LEU A 168 -6.83 8.81 -3.13
CA LEU A 168 -6.80 9.10 -4.57
C LEU A 168 -5.88 10.25 -4.94
N ASP A 169 -5.81 11.22 -4.03
CA ASP A 169 -4.96 12.38 -4.11
C ASP A 169 -3.48 11.95 -4.23
N GLY A 170 -3.07 10.88 -3.57
CA GLY A 170 -1.68 10.42 -3.57
C GLY A 170 -1.11 10.07 -4.94
N SER A 171 -1.92 9.63 -5.91
CA SER A 171 -1.46 9.26 -7.26
C SER A 171 -2.11 10.09 -8.37
N ALA A 172 -3.43 10.29 -8.35
CA ALA A 172 -4.11 11.15 -9.31
C ALA A 172 -3.73 12.62 -9.09
N GLY A 173 -3.70 13.05 -7.83
CA GLY A 173 -3.30 14.41 -7.47
C GLY A 173 -1.83 14.69 -7.79
N LEU A 174 -0.95 13.68 -7.76
CA LEU A 174 0.44 13.80 -8.23
C LEU A 174 0.52 14.08 -9.72
N ASP A 175 -0.20 13.29 -10.52
CA ASP A 175 -0.21 13.41 -11.98
C ASP A 175 -0.79 14.77 -12.41
N VAL A 176 -1.90 15.18 -11.78
CA VAL A 176 -2.49 16.51 -12.03
C VAL A 176 -1.55 17.63 -11.58
N LEU A 177 -0.86 17.52 -10.44
CA LEU A 177 0.09 18.55 -9.99
C LEU A 177 1.24 18.72 -11.00
N ALA A 178 1.82 17.62 -11.48
CA ALA A 178 2.91 17.65 -12.45
C ALA A 178 2.46 18.23 -13.80
N GLN A 179 1.32 17.76 -14.34
CA GLN A 179 0.82 18.24 -15.63
C GLN A 179 0.27 19.68 -15.56
N ALA A 180 -0.29 20.09 -14.42
CA ALA A 180 -0.71 21.48 -14.20
C ALA A 180 0.49 22.43 -14.22
N GLU A 181 1.60 22.05 -13.58
CA GLU A 181 2.85 22.83 -13.62
C GLU A 181 3.40 22.96 -15.06
N GLU A 182 3.39 21.87 -15.83
CA GLU A 182 3.77 21.89 -17.25
C GLU A 182 2.85 22.78 -18.10
N ALA A 183 1.56 22.83 -17.76
CA ALA A 183 0.57 23.70 -18.39
C ALA A 183 0.60 25.15 -17.87
N GLY A 184 1.44 25.46 -16.88
CA GLY A 184 1.55 26.79 -16.28
C GLY A 184 0.40 27.17 -15.33
N ILE A 185 -0.34 26.19 -14.81
CA ILE A 185 -1.45 26.36 -13.86
C ILE A 185 -0.91 26.20 -12.43
N ASP A 186 -1.12 27.20 -11.57
CA ASP A 186 -0.60 27.20 -10.19
C ASP A 186 -1.44 26.32 -9.23
N VAL A 187 -1.29 25.00 -9.34
CA VAL A 187 -1.85 24.01 -8.40
C VAL A 187 -0.84 23.70 -7.30
N ARG A 188 -1.27 23.71 -6.04
CA ARG A 188 -0.42 23.48 -4.86
C ARG A 188 -1.08 22.62 -3.80
N ARG A 189 -0.25 22.01 -2.95
CA ARG A 189 -0.65 21.16 -1.82
C ARG A 189 -0.58 21.89 -0.48
N GLY A 190 -1.12 21.28 0.57
CA GLY A 190 -0.89 21.74 1.94
C GLY A 190 0.58 21.65 2.38
N PRO A 191 1.03 22.46 3.35
CA PRO A 191 2.40 22.46 3.86
C PRO A 191 2.84 21.11 4.47
N SER A 192 1.88 20.29 4.90
CA SER A 192 2.12 18.90 5.33
C SER A 192 2.87 18.07 4.28
N TRP A 193 2.82 18.46 3.01
CA TRP A 193 3.49 17.79 1.88
C TRP A 193 4.79 18.45 1.43
N ALA A 194 5.26 19.49 2.11
CA ALA A 194 6.48 20.21 1.74
C ALA A 194 7.72 19.29 1.74
N TYR A 195 7.73 18.24 2.58
CA TYR A 195 8.82 17.26 2.60
C TYR A 195 8.92 16.41 1.31
N ILE A 196 7.84 16.32 0.51
CA ILE A 196 7.81 15.60 -0.77
C ILE A 196 7.99 16.57 -1.94
N TYR A 197 7.25 17.69 -1.94
CA TYR A 197 7.17 18.57 -3.10
C TYR A 197 8.03 19.83 -3.01
N GLY A 198 8.59 20.11 -1.83
CA GLY A 198 9.27 21.36 -1.50
C GLY A 198 8.30 22.51 -1.25
N ASP A 199 8.77 23.52 -0.52
CA ASP A 199 7.94 24.65 -0.07
C ASP A 199 7.30 25.41 -1.24
N LYS A 200 7.95 25.46 -2.41
CA LYS A 200 7.47 26.15 -3.61
C LYS A 200 6.19 25.56 -4.21
N ARG A 201 5.89 24.28 -3.94
CA ARG A 201 4.69 23.57 -4.42
C ARG A 201 3.63 23.40 -3.35
N THR A 202 3.78 24.14 -2.25
CA THR A 202 2.83 24.16 -1.15
C THR A 202 2.25 25.54 -0.92
N ILE A 203 1.04 25.59 -0.38
CA ILE A 203 0.34 26.81 -0.02
C ILE A 203 -0.57 26.54 1.17
N GLU A 204 -0.78 27.54 2.02
CA GLU A 204 -1.82 27.45 3.03
C GLU A 204 -3.19 27.46 2.36
N ARG A 205 -4.12 26.63 2.86
CA ARG A 205 -5.47 26.54 2.30
C ARG A 205 -6.14 27.90 2.20
N SER A 206 -6.01 28.75 3.23
CA SER A 206 -6.61 30.09 3.26
C SER A 206 -6.04 31.09 2.25
N GLN A 207 -4.94 30.76 1.56
CA GLN A 207 -4.31 31.62 0.55
C GLN A 207 -4.70 31.23 -0.88
N ALA A 208 -5.41 30.12 -1.06
CA ALA A 208 -5.87 29.70 -2.37
C ALA A 208 -7.13 30.46 -2.81
N ALA A 209 -7.29 30.63 -4.10
CA ALA A 209 -8.46 31.25 -4.71
C ALA A 209 -9.49 30.21 -5.15
N SER A 210 -9.07 28.97 -5.36
CA SER A 210 -9.91 27.82 -5.69
C SER A 210 -9.43 26.54 -5.00
N GLU A 211 -10.28 25.52 -4.97
CA GLU A 211 -9.97 24.19 -4.48
C GLU A 211 -10.24 23.12 -5.52
N LEU A 212 -9.43 22.06 -5.48
CA LEU A 212 -9.57 20.85 -6.28
C LEU A 212 -9.66 19.64 -5.35
N LEU A 213 -10.68 18.80 -5.54
CA LEU A 213 -10.92 17.60 -4.73
C LEU A 213 -11.09 16.37 -5.61
N PHE A 214 -10.47 15.26 -5.21
CA PHE A 214 -10.72 13.94 -5.75
C PHE A 214 -11.51 13.12 -4.73
N LEU A 215 -12.74 12.74 -5.07
CA LEU A 215 -13.68 12.08 -4.16
C LEU A 215 -14.20 10.77 -4.75
N THR A 216 -14.56 9.83 -3.88
CA THR A 216 -15.19 8.56 -4.22
C THR A 216 -16.47 8.36 -3.42
N ASP A 217 -17.38 7.54 -3.95
CA ASP A 217 -18.53 6.96 -3.23
C ASP A 217 -19.30 7.96 -2.33
N SER A 218 -19.41 7.72 -1.02
CA SER A 218 -20.14 8.59 -0.10
C SER A 218 -19.59 10.01 -0.02
N ALA A 219 -18.27 10.20 -0.09
CA ALA A 219 -17.67 11.53 -0.06
C ALA A 219 -18.08 12.37 -1.29
N ARG A 220 -18.19 11.73 -2.47
CA ARG A 220 -18.76 12.35 -3.67
C ARG A 220 -20.22 12.77 -3.42
N LEU A 221 -21.05 11.87 -2.89
CA LEU A 221 -22.48 12.18 -2.65
C LEU A 221 -22.68 13.30 -1.62
N GLU A 222 -21.87 13.31 -0.57
CA GLU A 222 -21.85 14.40 0.41
C GLU A 222 -21.50 15.72 -0.27
N MET A 223 -20.45 15.73 -1.10
CA MET A 223 -20.02 16.93 -1.80
C MET A 223 -21.03 17.43 -2.83
N GLN A 224 -21.81 16.55 -3.47
CA GLN A 224 -22.89 16.96 -4.38
C GLN A 224 -23.99 17.78 -3.69
N THR A 225 -24.14 17.65 -2.37
CA THR A 225 -25.09 18.47 -1.60
C THR A 225 -24.54 19.85 -1.24
N ASN A 226 -23.24 20.07 -1.44
CA ASN A 226 -22.58 21.33 -1.13
C ASN A 226 -22.55 22.26 -2.36
N HIS A 227 -23.34 23.34 -2.33
CA HIS A 227 -23.42 24.33 -3.41
C HIS A 227 -22.13 25.12 -3.64
N ASP A 228 -21.18 25.08 -2.70
CA ASP A 228 -19.88 25.74 -2.86
C ASP A 228 -18.95 24.97 -3.80
N TYR A 229 -19.29 23.72 -4.14
CA TYR A 229 -18.53 22.89 -5.06
C TYR A 229 -19.39 22.46 -6.24
N ARG A 230 -18.72 22.17 -7.35
CA ARG A 230 -19.34 21.55 -8.50
C ARG A 230 -18.51 20.38 -8.98
N GLU A 231 -19.18 19.31 -9.37
CA GLU A 231 -18.56 18.17 -10.02
C GLU A 231 -18.22 18.56 -11.47
N ILE A 232 -16.94 18.42 -11.86
CA ILE A 232 -16.48 18.74 -13.22
C ILE A 232 -16.32 17.49 -14.08
N PHE A 233 -16.01 16.36 -13.44
CA PHE A 233 -15.78 15.11 -14.14
C PHE A 233 -15.97 13.92 -13.20
N SER A 234 -16.44 12.80 -13.76
CA SER A 234 -16.48 11.53 -13.05
C SER A 234 -16.18 10.37 -13.98
N TYR A 235 -15.47 9.39 -13.44
CA TYR A 235 -15.07 8.19 -14.14
C TYR A 235 -15.47 6.96 -13.34
N ASP A 236 -16.19 6.06 -13.99
CA ASP A 236 -16.47 4.73 -13.49
C ASP A 236 -15.55 3.72 -14.21
N PRO A 237 -14.61 3.08 -13.51
CA PRO A 237 -13.72 2.09 -14.12
C PRO A 237 -14.41 0.76 -14.44
N LEU A 238 -15.61 0.52 -13.89
CA LEU A 238 -16.38 -0.69 -14.12
C LEU A 238 -17.22 -0.58 -15.39
N THR A 239 -17.34 -1.68 -16.14
CA THR A 239 -18.35 -1.76 -17.21
C THR A 239 -19.77 -1.73 -16.62
N PRO A 240 -20.81 -1.42 -17.41
CA PRO A 240 -22.20 -1.43 -16.92
C PRO A 240 -22.59 -2.74 -16.24
N ASP A 241 -22.18 -3.89 -16.79
CA ASP A 241 -22.46 -5.21 -16.21
C ASP A 241 -21.71 -5.42 -14.88
N GLN A 242 -20.44 -5.02 -14.81
CA GLN A 242 -19.66 -5.08 -13.58
C GLN A 242 -20.23 -4.18 -12.49
N ARG A 243 -20.72 -2.98 -12.87
CA ARG A 243 -21.37 -2.05 -11.95
C ARG A 243 -22.70 -2.61 -11.45
N ALA A 244 -23.49 -3.24 -12.32
CA ALA A 244 -24.71 -3.92 -11.92
C ALA A 244 -24.43 -5.08 -10.95
N GLU A 245 -23.38 -5.89 -11.22
CA GLU A 245 -22.94 -6.96 -10.31
C GLU A 245 -22.47 -6.39 -8.96
N PHE A 246 -21.65 -5.33 -8.97
CA PHE A 246 -21.19 -4.66 -7.76
C PHE A 246 -22.37 -4.17 -6.92
N ASN A 247 -23.32 -3.47 -7.53
CA ASN A 247 -24.51 -2.96 -6.86
C ASN A 247 -25.40 -4.08 -6.31
N ALA A 248 -25.50 -5.21 -7.02
CA ALA A 248 -26.23 -6.39 -6.55
C ALA A 248 -25.56 -7.01 -5.31
N LEU A 249 -24.23 -7.11 -5.29
CA LEU A 249 -23.48 -7.61 -4.14
C LEU A 249 -23.60 -6.65 -2.93
N VAL A 250 -23.46 -5.34 -3.15
CA VAL A 250 -23.68 -4.34 -2.10
C VAL A 250 -25.10 -4.45 -1.57
N SER A 251 -26.11 -4.50 -2.43
CA SER A 251 -27.51 -4.62 -2.01
C SER A 251 -27.77 -5.91 -1.23
N LYS A 252 -27.10 -7.02 -1.56
CA LYS A 252 -27.27 -8.30 -0.87
C LYS A 252 -26.67 -8.30 0.55
N TYR A 253 -25.50 -7.69 0.73
CA TYR A 253 -24.74 -7.77 1.99
C TYR A 253 -24.81 -6.52 2.85
N ALA A 254 -25.27 -5.41 2.28
CA ALA A 254 -25.55 -4.16 2.94
C ALA A 254 -27.02 -3.76 2.76
N ALA A 255 -27.92 -4.75 2.64
CA ALA A 255 -29.36 -4.51 2.66
C ALA A 255 -29.71 -3.72 3.93
N PHE A 256 -30.10 -2.48 3.74
CA PHE A 256 -30.40 -1.53 4.79
C PHE A 256 -31.88 -1.16 4.65
N ASP A 257 -32.68 -1.49 5.67
CA ASP A 257 -34.07 -1.06 5.74
C ASP A 257 -34.11 0.45 6.00
N ALA A 258 -34.08 1.22 4.91
CA ALA A 258 -34.17 2.67 4.96
C ALA A 258 -35.52 3.07 5.58
N GLN A 259 -35.46 3.71 6.74
CA GLN A 259 -36.65 4.32 7.33
C GLN A 259 -37.19 5.43 6.41
N PRO A 260 -38.52 5.60 6.33
CA PRO A 260 -39.12 6.70 5.58
C PRO A 260 -38.53 8.05 6.01
N GLY A 261 -38.04 8.84 5.05
CA GLY A 261 -37.47 10.18 5.29
C GLY A 261 -35.95 10.24 5.43
N MET A 262 -35.23 9.12 5.37
CA MET A 262 -33.76 9.13 5.38
C MET A 262 -33.19 9.70 4.08
N SER A 263 -32.16 10.55 4.18
CA SER A 263 -31.47 11.10 3.01
C SER A 263 -30.69 10.01 2.25
N THR A 264 -30.41 10.23 0.96
CA THR A 264 -29.58 9.31 0.16
C THR A 264 -28.19 9.12 0.80
N LEU A 265 -27.62 10.18 1.36
CA LEU A 265 -26.31 10.12 2.03
C LEU A 265 -26.34 9.23 3.28
N ASP A 266 -27.40 9.34 4.10
CA ASP A 266 -27.55 8.51 5.30
C ASP A 266 -27.73 7.03 4.94
N GLN A 267 -28.49 6.75 3.87
CA GLN A 267 -28.65 5.39 3.36
C GLN A 267 -27.29 4.82 2.93
N VAL A 268 -26.50 5.58 2.16
CA VAL A 268 -25.18 5.13 1.69
C VAL A 268 -24.21 4.92 2.85
N ARG A 269 -24.16 5.84 3.82
CA ARG A 269 -23.34 5.67 5.04
C ARG A 269 -23.74 4.44 5.84
N GLY A 270 -25.04 4.17 5.96
CA GLY A 270 -25.57 2.96 6.58
C GLY A 270 -25.13 1.70 5.84
N GLN A 271 -25.22 1.70 4.51
CA GLN A 271 -24.75 0.61 3.66
C GLN A 271 -23.23 0.39 3.79
N GLU A 272 -22.42 1.44 3.76
CA GLU A 272 -20.97 1.36 3.92
C GLU A 272 -20.57 0.73 5.26
N GLN A 273 -21.24 1.09 6.36
CA GLN A 273 -20.99 0.49 7.67
C GLN A 273 -21.29 -1.01 7.70
N LEU A 274 -22.40 -1.43 7.08
CA LEU A 274 -22.76 -2.86 6.98
C LEU A 274 -21.77 -3.62 6.10
N LEU A 275 -21.39 -3.03 4.97
CA LEU A 275 -20.44 -3.60 4.03
C LEU A 275 -19.04 -3.73 4.65
N GLN A 276 -18.63 -2.75 5.46
CA GLN A 276 -17.38 -2.78 6.22
C GLN A 276 -17.39 -3.93 7.24
N LYS A 277 -18.50 -4.12 7.98
CA LYS A 277 -18.64 -5.25 8.92
C LYS A 277 -18.58 -6.60 8.21
N TRP A 278 -19.29 -6.75 7.08
CA TRP A 278 -19.22 -7.97 6.27
C TRP A 278 -17.81 -8.23 5.74
N THR A 279 -17.15 -7.20 5.21
CA THR A 279 -15.77 -7.28 4.73
C THR A 279 -14.80 -7.72 5.83
N GLN A 280 -14.93 -7.16 7.04
CA GLN A 280 -14.11 -7.57 8.18
C GLN A 280 -14.35 -9.04 8.57
N ALA A 281 -15.61 -9.49 8.56
CA ALA A 281 -15.95 -10.88 8.84
C ALA A 281 -15.37 -11.85 7.80
N GLU A 282 -15.44 -11.50 6.51
CA GLU A 282 -14.88 -12.31 5.41
C GLU A 282 -13.35 -12.34 5.43
N LEU A 283 -12.69 -11.22 5.75
CA LEU A 283 -11.24 -11.17 5.91
C LEU A 283 -10.75 -12.00 7.11
N ALA A 284 -11.55 -12.09 8.18
CA ALA A 284 -11.24 -12.94 9.33
C ALA A 284 -11.53 -14.43 9.08
N ALA A 285 -12.30 -14.78 8.04
CA ALA A 285 -12.63 -16.15 7.73
C ALA A 285 -11.42 -16.91 7.16
N LYS A 286 -11.25 -18.17 7.58
CA LYS A 286 -10.19 -19.06 7.04
C LYS A 286 -10.31 -19.26 5.52
N SER A 287 -11.53 -19.17 4.99
CA SER A 287 -11.83 -19.28 3.57
C SER A 287 -12.93 -18.28 3.22
N PRO A 288 -12.58 -17.13 2.61
CA PRO A 288 -13.56 -16.13 2.20
C PRO A 288 -14.55 -16.68 1.16
N SER A 289 -15.78 -16.19 1.19
CA SER A 289 -16.85 -16.60 0.29
C SER A 289 -16.55 -16.27 -1.18
N ALA A 290 -17.22 -16.95 -2.11
CA ALA A 290 -17.09 -16.66 -3.53
C ALA A 290 -17.57 -15.23 -3.86
N ASP A 291 -18.65 -14.80 -3.21
CA ASP A 291 -19.21 -13.46 -3.36
C ASP A 291 -18.25 -12.40 -2.84
N PHE A 292 -17.58 -12.63 -1.70
CA PHE A 292 -16.53 -11.74 -1.22
C PHE A 292 -15.38 -11.61 -2.22
N LYS A 293 -14.91 -12.71 -2.80
CA LYS A 293 -13.83 -12.66 -3.82
C LYS A 293 -14.23 -11.86 -5.05
N ARG A 294 -15.49 -11.96 -5.50
CA ARG A 294 -16.03 -11.18 -6.62
C ARG A 294 -16.17 -9.71 -6.26
N TYR A 295 -16.80 -9.41 -5.12
CA TYR A 295 -16.92 -8.05 -4.59
C TYR A 295 -15.55 -7.39 -4.46
N PHE A 296 -14.59 -8.08 -3.83
CA PHE A 296 -13.25 -7.57 -3.63
C PHE A 296 -12.50 -7.35 -4.95
N LYS A 297 -12.69 -8.22 -5.94
CA LYS A 297 -12.15 -7.99 -7.29
C LYS A 297 -12.74 -6.72 -7.91
N LEU A 298 -14.05 -6.54 -7.88
CA LEU A 298 -14.72 -5.35 -8.43
C LEU A 298 -14.31 -4.07 -7.67
N LEU A 299 -14.14 -4.16 -6.35
CA LEU A 299 -13.64 -3.06 -5.52
C LEU A 299 -12.19 -2.68 -5.89
N LEU A 300 -11.33 -3.67 -6.17
CA LEU A 300 -9.96 -3.45 -6.65
C LEU A 300 -9.90 -2.93 -8.09
N ASP A 301 -10.90 -3.29 -8.91
CA ASP A 301 -11.12 -2.69 -10.22
C ASP A 301 -11.54 -1.21 -10.10
N GLY A 302 -11.88 -0.73 -8.90
CA GLY A 302 -11.85 0.68 -8.52
C GLY A 302 -13.23 1.30 -8.27
N PRO A 303 -13.34 2.23 -7.32
CA PRO A 303 -14.57 2.98 -7.10
C PRO A 303 -14.82 4.00 -8.22
N ILE A 304 -16.03 4.57 -8.24
CA ILE A 304 -16.28 5.75 -9.06
C ILE A 304 -15.43 6.89 -8.50
N VAL A 305 -14.63 7.51 -9.36
CA VAL A 305 -13.80 8.65 -9.01
C VAL A 305 -14.40 9.90 -9.60
N SER A 306 -14.52 10.95 -8.80
CA SER A 306 -15.06 12.23 -9.24
C SER A 306 -14.18 13.38 -8.82
N VAL A 307 -14.15 14.39 -9.66
CA VAL A 307 -13.36 15.60 -9.46
C VAL A 307 -14.30 16.76 -9.21
N PHE A 308 -14.07 17.46 -8.11
CA PHE A 308 -14.82 18.64 -7.73
C PHE A 308 -13.91 19.85 -7.68
N VAL A 309 -14.47 21.00 -8.04
CA VAL A 309 -13.81 22.30 -7.89
C VAL A 309 -14.70 23.22 -7.09
N SER A 310 -14.10 24.13 -6.31
CA SER A 310 -14.87 25.15 -5.61
C SER A 310 -15.37 26.22 -6.59
N ASN A 311 -16.53 26.81 -6.27
CA ASN A 311 -17.11 27.94 -6.98
C ASN A 311 -16.54 29.30 -6.51
N GLY A 312 -15.58 29.28 -5.58
CA GLY A 312 -14.96 30.47 -4.98
C GLY A 312 -13.83 30.09 -4.01
N PRO A 313 -13.31 31.07 -3.26
CA PRO A 313 -12.21 30.83 -2.33
C PRO A 313 -12.59 29.83 -1.22
N PRO A 314 -11.60 29.09 -0.70
CA PRO A 314 -11.73 28.21 0.46
C PRO A 314 -12.45 28.89 1.62
N ARG A 315 -13.36 28.16 2.27
CA ARG A 315 -14.00 28.58 3.53
C ARG A 315 -13.28 28.02 4.74
#